data_AF-A0A1Y5LQP9-F1
#
_entry.id   AF-A0A1Y5LQP9-F1
#
_cell.length_a   1.000
_cell.length_b   1.000
_cell.length_c   1.000
_cell.angle_alpha   90.00
_cell.angle_beta   90.00
_cell.angle_gamma   90.00
#
_symmetry.space_group_name_H-M   'P 1'
#
loop_
_entity.id
_entity.type
_entity.pdbx_description
1 polymer ?
#
loop_
_entity_poly.entity_id
_entity_poly.type
_entity_poly.pdbx_seq_one_letter_code
_entity_poly.pdbx_strand_id
1 'polypeptide(L)'
;MRASKLLGNLCAAAWLGAIGSAFMVVFASIFYFFTSPTDFDKERHPEKEGTWLLFTGYGWMKAAAILAVLALIFYVMESVSKKVEDAADAEQRQRDEKERQERAAREQDASRQQQLKNSIENANATALRMLNSLPDDLANAVAALERADVDWKERVYNPFWNSVEECACHLDAYKKAVQEIDSCADRYKDAARDYNGQVPPFAVSSISLESLQSYAAISDAMAKYTRRAQGDRDFAQIFEMWRGNAIMERGFANLQTAVRQVGAQISSQISALSSSIDGIAGSIDNQSHSMIASINRQSAMQSEHHSNLERSLNASQQHEKQIAKRLWNIEHGYKSMF
;
A
#
# COMPACT_ATOMS: atom_id res chain seq x y z
N MET A 1 12.18 -4.59 37.69
CA MET A 1 11.20 -4.24 38.75
C MET A 1 11.02 -2.73 38.68
N ARG A 2 9.81 -2.19 38.44
CA ARG A 2 9.61 -0.76 38.13
C ARG A 2 10.08 0.13 39.30
N ALA A 3 10.77 1.23 39.00
CA ALA A 3 11.33 2.13 40.02
C ALA A 3 10.22 2.76 40.86
N SER A 4 9.08 3.05 40.23
CA SER A 4 7.85 3.51 40.88
C SER A 4 7.31 2.54 41.95
N LYS A 5 7.39 1.22 41.72
CA LYS A 5 6.95 0.20 42.70
C LYS A 5 7.88 0.11 43.92
N LEU A 6 9.19 0.28 43.72
CA LEU A 6 10.17 0.28 44.83
C LEU A 6 10.01 1.52 45.72
N LEU A 7 9.80 2.70 45.11
CA LEU A 7 9.57 3.96 45.82
C LEU A 7 8.25 3.96 46.60
N GLY A 8 7.17 3.40 46.05
CA GLY A 8 5.89 3.26 46.76
C GLY A 8 5.98 2.37 48.00
N ASN A 9 6.73 1.26 47.92
CA ASN A 9 6.97 0.39 49.07
C ASN A 9 7.80 1.08 50.17
N LEU A 10 8.79 1.90 49.80
CA LEU A 10 9.58 2.70 50.74
C LEU A 10 8.75 3.83 51.39
N CYS A 11 7.87 4.48 50.63
CA CYS A 11 6.96 5.50 51.16
C CYS A 11 5.97 4.90 52.17
N ALA A 12 5.42 3.71 51.89
CA ALA A 12 4.55 2.99 52.82
C ALA A 12 5.28 2.58 54.11
N ALA A 13 6.53 2.11 53.99
CA ALA A 13 7.37 1.80 55.14
C ALA A 13 7.70 3.03 56.00
N ALA A 14 7.97 4.19 55.37
CA ALA A 14 8.22 5.45 56.06
C ALA A 14 6.98 5.95 56.82
N TRP A 15 5.78 5.84 56.23
CA TRP A 15 4.52 6.18 56.90
C TRP A 15 4.20 5.27 58.09
N LEU A 16 4.40 3.96 57.93
CA LEU A 16 4.24 3.00 59.03
C LEU A 16 5.24 3.28 60.16
N GLY A 17 6.48 3.64 59.83
CA GLY A 17 7.48 4.08 60.81
C GLY A 17 7.08 5.36 61.54
N ALA A 18 6.54 6.35 60.82
CA ALA A 18 6.06 7.61 61.40
C ALA A 18 4.90 7.37 62.38
N ILE A 19 3.90 6.58 61.97
CA ILE A 19 2.76 6.18 62.81
C ILE A 19 3.24 5.41 64.04
N GLY A 20 4.16 4.45 63.87
CA GLY A 20 4.76 3.71 64.96
C GLY A 20 5.49 4.60 65.96
N SER A 21 6.23 5.61 65.49
CA SER A 21 6.93 6.57 66.35
C SER A 21 5.96 7.47 67.14
N ALA A 22 4.88 7.93 66.52
CA ALA A 22 3.84 8.71 67.19
C ALA A 22 3.10 7.88 68.24
N PHE A 23 2.86 6.60 67.95
CA PHE A 23 2.25 5.66 68.90
C PHE A 23 3.16 5.43 70.12
N MET A 24 4.48 5.35 69.92
CA MET A 24 5.45 5.24 71.01
C MET A 24 5.48 6.46 71.94
N VAL A 25 5.21 7.67 71.42
CA VAL A 25 5.07 8.89 72.25
C VAL A 25 3.84 8.78 73.16
N VAL A 26 2.71 8.31 72.63
CA VAL A 26 1.48 8.09 73.42
C VAL A 26 1.70 6.97 74.44
N PHE A 27 2.32 5.87 74.03
CA PHE A 27 2.62 4.74 74.92
C PHE A 27 3.59 5.11 76.04
N ALA A 28 4.65 5.87 75.76
CA ALA A 28 5.56 6.38 76.78
C ALA A 28 4.87 7.34 77.75
N SER A 29 3.94 8.17 77.26
CA SER A 29 3.14 9.08 78.10
C SER A 29 2.16 8.33 79.01
N ILE A 30 1.51 7.27 78.50
CA ILE A 30 0.61 6.40 79.27
C ILE A 30 1.40 5.58 80.29
N PHE A 31 2.52 4.96 79.88
CA PHE A 31 3.37 4.18 80.78
C PHE A 31 3.89 5.05 81.93
N TYR A 32 4.29 6.29 81.65
CA TYR A 32 4.66 7.26 82.67
C TYR A 32 3.48 7.61 83.60
N PHE A 33 2.28 7.80 83.07
CA PHE A 33 1.09 8.06 83.90
C PHE A 33 0.81 6.91 84.89
N PHE A 34 1.03 5.66 84.48
CA PHE A 34 0.85 4.48 85.33
C PHE A 34 2.02 4.16 86.24
N THR A 35 3.24 4.60 85.92
CA THR A 35 4.45 4.35 86.72
C THR A 35 4.85 5.55 87.57
N SER A 36 4.17 6.70 87.40
CA SER A 36 4.29 7.85 88.28
C SER A 36 3.93 7.44 89.71
N PRO A 37 4.87 7.50 90.66
CA PRO A 37 4.62 7.07 92.03
C PRO A 37 3.47 7.89 92.64
N THR A 38 2.49 7.18 93.17
CA THR A 38 1.36 7.76 93.91
C THR A 38 1.87 8.38 95.21
N ASP A 39 2.05 9.69 95.23
CA ASP A 39 2.10 10.67 96.35
C ASP A 39 2.67 10.30 97.74
N PHE A 40 3.32 9.15 97.92
CA PHE A 40 3.81 8.68 99.23
C PHE A 40 5.33 8.77 99.44
N ASP A 41 6.09 9.25 98.45
CA ASP A 41 7.57 9.33 98.54
C ASP A 41 8.16 10.68 98.07
N LYS A 42 7.38 11.77 98.10
CA LYS A 42 7.79 13.10 97.62
C LYS A 42 8.83 13.84 98.48
N GLU A 43 9.28 13.28 99.61
CA GLU A 43 10.12 14.01 100.56
C GLU A 43 11.64 13.87 100.40
N ARG A 44 12.18 13.13 99.41
CA ARG A 44 13.65 12.93 99.36
C ARG A 44 14.50 13.54 98.25
N HIS A 45 14.02 13.85 97.04
CA HIS A 45 14.90 14.46 96.02
C HIS A 45 14.17 15.33 94.98
N PRO A 46 14.15 16.67 95.13
CA PRO A 46 13.33 17.55 94.28
C PRO A 46 13.95 17.99 92.92
N GLU A 47 15.14 17.53 92.52
CA GLU A 47 15.86 18.17 91.39
C GLU A 47 16.03 17.35 90.08
N LYS A 48 15.55 16.11 89.97
CA LYS A 48 15.91 15.26 88.79
C LYS A 48 14.78 14.60 88.01
N GLU A 49 13.51 14.83 88.33
CA GLU A 49 12.42 14.04 87.71
C GLU A 49 11.81 14.67 86.44
N GLY A 50 12.01 15.97 86.18
CA GLY A 50 11.42 16.65 85.01
C GLY A 50 12.22 16.57 83.71
N THR A 51 13.51 16.22 83.75
CA THR A 51 14.41 16.33 82.59
C THR A 51 14.39 15.12 81.65
N TRP A 52 13.98 13.94 82.12
CA TRP A 52 13.95 12.71 81.31
C TRP A 52 12.77 12.67 80.33
N LEU A 53 11.63 13.28 80.72
CA LEU A 53 10.42 13.43 79.89
C LEU A 53 10.64 14.37 78.70
N LEU A 54 11.35 15.48 78.92
CA LEU A 54 11.67 16.44 77.86
C LEU A 54 12.64 15.85 76.83
N PHE A 55 13.62 15.03 77.25
CA PHE A 55 14.59 14.43 76.33
C PHE A 55 14.00 13.31 75.47
N THR A 56 13.18 12.45 76.05
CA THR A 56 12.60 11.30 75.34
C THR A 56 11.47 11.73 74.39
N GLY A 57 10.54 12.57 74.84
CA GLY A 57 9.46 13.09 73.99
C GLY A 57 9.97 13.94 72.82
N TYR A 58 10.97 14.79 73.07
CA TYR A 58 11.58 15.62 72.02
C TYR A 58 12.36 14.80 70.98
N GLY A 59 13.06 13.74 71.42
CA GLY A 59 13.74 12.80 70.53
C GLY A 59 12.78 12.08 69.58
N TRP A 60 11.65 11.58 70.11
CA TRP A 60 10.63 10.91 69.31
C TRP A 60 9.86 11.87 68.39
N MET A 61 9.58 13.11 68.82
CA MET A 61 9.01 14.12 67.93
C MET A 61 9.94 14.47 66.76
N LYS A 62 11.25 14.58 66.99
CA LYS A 62 12.22 14.80 65.90
C LYS A 62 12.28 13.61 64.94
N ALA A 63 12.27 12.39 65.46
CA ALA A 63 12.23 11.19 64.64
C ALA A 63 10.95 11.14 63.77
N ALA A 64 9.79 11.45 64.34
CA ALA A 64 8.52 11.54 63.62
C ALA A 64 8.55 12.60 62.52
N ALA A 65 9.10 13.78 62.81
CA ALA A 65 9.22 14.87 61.83
C ALA A 65 10.17 14.51 60.68
N ILE A 66 11.31 13.89 60.97
CA ILE A 66 12.26 13.43 59.94
C ILE A 66 11.64 12.36 59.05
N LEU A 67 10.93 11.39 59.65
CA LEU A 67 10.24 10.34 58.90
C LEU A 67 9.11 10.89 58.03
N ALA A 68 8.37 11.89 58.51
CA ALA A 68 7.33 12.57 57.73
C ALA A 68 7.92 13.31 56.51
N VAL A 69 9.05 14.00 56.69
CA VAL A 69 9.76 14.67 55.58
C VAL A 69 10.30 13.65 54.57
N LEU A 70 10.87 12.54 55.03
CA LEU A 70 11.32 11.46 54.15
C LEU A 70 10.16 10.84 53.37
N ALA A 71 9.02 10.58 54.03
CA ALA A 71 7.82 10.07 53.36
C ALA A 71 7.31 11.04 52.28
N LEU A 72 7.32 12.35 52.55
CA LEU A 72 6.95 13.38 51.59
C LEU A 72 7.90 13.38 50.36
N ILE A 73 9.20 13.27 50.59
CA ILE A 73 10.21 13.21 49.51
C ILE A 73 10.01 11.97 48.64
N PHE A 74 9.79 10.80 49.25
CA PHE A 74 9.53 9.55 48.52
C PHE A 74 8.23 9.63 47.71
N TYR A 75 7.18 10.23 48.27
CA TYR A 75 5.90 10.45 47.57
C TYR A 75 6.07 11.33 46.33
N VAL A 76 6.81 12.45 46.45
CA VAL A 76 7.08 13.34 45.31
C VAL A 76 7.92 12.62 44.25
N MET A 77 8.97 11.88 44.64
CA MET A 77 9.79 11.10 43.70
C MET A 77 8.98 10.02 42.98
N GLU A 78 8.06 9.33 43.66
CA GLU A 78 7.19 8.34 43.03
C GLU A 78 6.26 8.99 41.98
N SER A 79 5.71 10.17 42.29
CA SER A 79 4.84 10.91 41.37
C SER A 79 5.56 11.36 40.09
N VAL A 80 6.83 11.78 40.22
CA VAL A 80 7.66 12.19 39.09
C VAL A 80 8.11 10.96 38.29
N SER A 81 8.53 9.89 38.98
CA SER A 81 8.93 8.64 38.34
C SER A 81 7.78 7.99 37.57
N LYS A 82 6.54 8.01 38.08
CA LYS A 82 5.37 7.53 37.34
C LYS A 82 5.10 8.35 36.10
N LYS A 83 5.17 9.68 36.18
CA LYS A 83 4.98 10.56 35.00
C LYS A 83 6.04 10.33 33.92
N VAL A 84 7.30 10.07 34.30
CA VAL A 84 8.37 9.77 33.34
C VAL A 84 8.20 8.36 32.74
N GLU A 85 7.86 7.36 33.56
CA GLU A 85 7.56 6.01 33.08
C GLU A 85 6.34 6.01 32.13
N ASP A 86 5.26 6.71 32.48
CA ASP A 86 4.05 6.81 31.65
C ASP A 86 4.30 7.60 30.35
N ALA A 87 5.12 8.65 30.40
CA ALA A 87 5.53 9.41 29.21
C ALA A 87 6.41 8.56 28.27
N ALA A 88 7.36 7.80 28.81
CA ALA A 88 8.19 6.88 28.04
C ALA A 88 7.37 5.72 27.43
N ASP A 89 6.45 5.13 28.21
CA ASP A 89 5.53 4.09 27.73
C ASP A 89 4.58 4.64 26.65
N ALA A 90 4.11 5.88 26.78
CA ALA A 90 3.26 6.53 25.77
C ALA A 90 4.03 6.82 24.48
N GLU A 91 5.27 7.29 24.57
CA GLU A 91 6.12 7.52 23.41
C GLU A 91 6.46 6.20 22.69
N GLN A 92 6.73 5.14 23.45
CA GLN A 92 6.99 3.82 22.89
C GLN A 92 5.75 3.24 22.19
N ARG A 93 4.55 3.37 22.78
CA ARG A 93 3.31 2.99 22.10
C ARG A 93 3.06 3.78 20.82
N GLN A 94 3.39 5.08 20.79
CA GLN A 94 3.26 5.88 19.58
C GLN A 94 4.24 5.44 18.48
N ARG A 95 5.47 5.05 18.84
CA ARG A 95 6.45 4.51 17.89
C ARG A 95 6.00 3.15 17.35
N ASP A 96 5.55 2.26 18.22
CA ASP A 96 5.04 0.94 17.83
C ASP A 96 3.80 1.05 16.94
N GLU A 97 2.89 1.98 17.22
CA GLU A 97 1.71 2.21 16.42
C GLU A 97 2.06 2.78 15.04
N LYS A 98 3.00 3.74 14.97
CA LYS A 98 3.53 4.23 13.68
C LYS A 98 4.18 3.13 12.87
N GLU A 99 5.02 2.29 13.50
CA GLU A 99 5.62 1.15 12.82
C GLU A 99 4.57 0.16 12.31
N ARG A 100 3.51 -0.12 13.08
CA ARG A 100 2.41 -0.98 12.64
C ARG A 100 1.66 -0.37 11.47
N GLN A 101 1.38 0.92 11.50
CA GLN A 101 0.73 1.64 10.40
C GLN A 101 1.59 1.64 9.15
N GLU A 102 2.90 1.87 9.28
CA GLU A 102 3.84 1.80 8.16
C GLU A 102 3.94 0.38 7.58
N ARG A 103 3.97 -0.66 8.42
CA ARG A 103 3.98 -2.06 7.95
C ARG A 103 2.68 -2.40 7.24
N ALA A 104 1.53 -2.04 7.81
CA ALA A 104 0.23 -2.28 7.19
C ALA A 104 0.09 -1.54 5.85
N ALA A 105 0.59 -0.29 5.77
CA ALA A 105 0.62 0.46 4.51
C ALA A 105 1.50 -0.23 3.46
N ARG A 106 2.71 -0.69 3.83
CA ARG A 106 3.61 -1.41 2.92
C ARG A 106 3.01 -2.74 2.44
N GLU A 107 2.31 -3.47 3.31
CA GLU A 107 1.63 -4.72 2.95
C GLU A 107 0.47 -4.48 1.99
N GLN A 108 -0.32 -3.42 2.22
CA GLN A 108 -1.41 -3.01 1.32
C GLN A 108 -0.86 -2.58 -0.04
N ASP A 109 0.20 -1.78 -0.07
CA ASP A 109 0.86 -1.36 -1.29
C ASP A 109 1.43 -2.57 -2.06
N ALA A 110 2.11 -3.50 -1.37
CA ALA A 110 2.62 -4.72 -1.99
C ALA A 110 1.50 -5.59 -2.57
N SER A 111 0.38 -5.74 -1.85
CA SER A 111 -0.80 -6.47 -2.34
C SER A 111 -1.40 -5.81 -3.57
N ARG A 112 -1.55 -4.48 -3.56
CA ARG A 112 -2.04 -3.71 -4.71
C ARG A 112 -1.12 -3.86 -5.92
N GLN A 113 0.20 -3.76 -5.73
CA GLN A 113 1.17 -3.94 -6.82
C GLN A 113 1.12 -5.36 -7.40
N GLN A 114 0.91 -6.39 -6.57
CA GLN A 114 0.72 -7.75 -7.05
C GLN A 114 -0.58 -7.92 -7.85
N GLN A 115 -1.68 -7.29 -7.41
CA GLN A 115 -2.94 -7.30 -8.16
C GLN A 115 -2.80 -6.61 -9.53
N LEU A 116 -2.11 -5.47 -9.58
CA LEU A 116 -1.82 -4.76 -10.82
C LEU A 116 -0.97 -5.62 -11.76
N LYS A 117 0.08 -6.27 -11.25
CA LYS A 117 0.90 -7.22 -12.02
C LYS A 117 0.06 -8.35 -12.61
N ASN A 118 -0.76 -9.00 -11.78
CA ASN A 118 -1.64 -10.08 -12.24
C ASN A 118 -2.65 -9.58 -13.30
N SER A 119 -3.14 -8.34 -13.16
CA SER A 119 -4.05 -7.72 -14.11
C SER A 119 -3.38 -7.47 -15.46
N ILE A 120 -2.14 -6.97 -15.46
CA ILE A 120 -1.31 -6.78 -16.66
C ILE A 120 -1.06 -8.11 -17.36
N GLU A 121 -0.62 -9.14 -16.61
CA GLU A 121 -0.33 -10.46 -17.16
C GLU A 121 -1.57 -11.13 -17.75
N ASN A 122 -2.71 -11.04 -17.05
CA ASN A 122 -3.97 -11.61 -17.52
C ASN A 122 -4.53 -10.89 -18.76
N ALA A 123 -4.44 -9.56 -18.79
CA ALA A 123 -4.85 -8.78 -19.96
C ALA A 123 -4.01 -9.15 -21.19
N ASN A 124 -2.69 -9.25 -21.03
CA ASN A 124 -1.79 -9.68 -22.11
C ASN A 124 -2.07 -11.12 -22.59
N ALA A 125 -2.21 -12.07 -21.66
CA ALA A 125 -2.48 -13.46 -22.00
C ALA A 125 -3.84 -13.62 -22.71
N THR A 126 -4.85 -12.88 -22.26
CA THR A 126 -6.19 -12.88 -22.88
C THR A 126 -6.13 -12.28 -24.28
N ALA A 127 -5.50 -11.12 -24.43
CA ALA A 127 -5.33 -10.46 -25.74
C ALA A 127 -4.59 -11.36 -26.74
N LEU A 128 -3.51 -12.03 -26.30
CA LEU A 128 -2.75 -12.95 -27.15
C LEU A 128 -3.59 -14.15 -27.59
N ARG A 129 -4.37 -14.74 -26.68
CA ARG A 129 -5.27 -15.85 -27.01
C ARG A 129 -6.32 -15.44 -28.03
N MET A 130 -6.92 -14.25 -27.88
CA MET A 130 -7.89 -13.73 -28.85
C MET A 130 -7.22 -13.44 -30.20
N LEU A 131 -6.04 -12.82 -30.20
CA LEU A 131 -5.28 -12.55 -31.43
C LEU A 131 -5.00 -13.84 -32.22
N ASN A 132 -4.67 -14.93 -31.52
CA ASN A 132 -4.41 -16.23 -32.12
C ASN A 132 -5.66 -16.92 -32.70
N SER A 133 -6.87 -16.57 -32.25
CA SER A 133 -8.12 -17.16 -32.80
C SER A 133 -8.65 -16.41 -34.01
N LEU A 134 -8.22 -15.16 -34.23
CA LEU A 134 -8.69 -14.34 -35.35
C LEU A 134 -8.45 -14.97 -36.74
N PRO A 135 -7.29 -15.59 -37.05
CA PRO A 135 -7.08 -16.23 -38.35
C PRO A 135 -8.07 -17.35 -38.62
N ASP A 136 -8.43 -18.14 -37.60
CA ASP A 136 -9.38 -19.24 -37.74
C ASP A 136 -10.79 -18.72 -38.07
N ASP A 137 -11.23 -17.65 -37.40
CA ASP A 137 -12.52 -17.01 -37.70
C ASP A 137 -12.56 -16.49 -39.14
N LEU A 138 -11.48 -15.88 -39.63
CA LEU A 138 -11.40 -15.40 -41.02
C LEU A 138 -11.36 -16.56 -42.01
N ALA A 139 -10.59 -17.62 -41.75
CA ALA A 139 -10.52 -18.79 -42.61
C ALA A 139 -11.89 -19.47 -42.75
N ASN A 140 -12.63 -19.60 -41.65
CA ASN A 140 -13.99 -20.15 -41.66
C ASN A 140 -14.97 -19.24 -42.42
N ALA A 141 -14.85 -17.91 -42.27
CA ALA A 141 -15.64 -16.96 -43.04
C ALA A 141 -15.38 -17.08 -44.56
N VAL A 142 -14.12 -17.23 -44.97
CA VAL A 142 -13.74 -17.47 -46.38
C VAL A 142 -14.35 -18.78 -46.88
N ALA A 143 -14.18 -19.87 -46.12
CA ALA A 143 -14.73 -21.18 -46.50
C ALA A 143 -16.27 -21.16 -46.62
N ALA A 144 -16.96 -20.36 -45.80
CA ALA A 144 -18.40 -20.14 -45.92
C ALA A 144 -18.76 -19.38 -47.21
N LEU A 145 -17.98 -18.36 -47.60
CA LEU A 145 -18.20 -17.65 -48.86
C LEU A 145 -17.90 -18.50 -50.10
N GLU A 146 -16.88 -19.37 -50.04
CA GLU A 146 -16.58 -20.30 -51.12
C GLU A 146 -17.72 -21.29 -51.33
N ARG A 147 -18.29 -21.83 -50.23
CA ARG A 147 -19.51 -22.65 -50.28
C ARG A 147 -20.69 -21.88 -50.87
N ALA A 148 -20.90 -20.64 -50.45
CA ALA A 148 -21.96 -19.80 -51.01
C ALA A 148 -21.80 -19.60 -52.54
N ASP A 149 -20.59 -19.45 -53.07
CA ASP A 149 -20.40 -19.33 -54.53
C ASP A 149 -20.71 -20.63 -55.27
N VAL A 150 -20.41 -21.80 -54.68
CA VAL A 150 -20.80 -23.11 -55.22
C VAL A 150 -22.32 -23.28 -55.20
N ASP A 151 -22.96 -23.06 -54.05
CA ASP A 151 -24.41 -23.17 -53.87
C ASP A 151 -25.17 -22.23 -54.83
N TRP A 152 -24.62 -21.03 -55.05
CA TRP A 152 -25.14 -20.08 -56.03
C TRP A 152 -25.11 -20.63 -57.46
N LYS A 153 -23.98 -21.20 -57.90
CA LYS A 153 -23.81 -21.77 -59.24
C LYS A 153 -24.73 -22.97 -59.47
N GLU A 154 -24.96 -23.76 -58.44
CA GLU A 154 -25.84 -24.92 -58.47
C GLU A 154 -27.34 -24.57 -58.26
N ARG A 155 -27.64 -23.27 -58.05
CA ARG A 155 -28.99 -22.76 -57.75
C ARG A 155 -29.64 -23.42 -56.53
N VAL A 156 -28.86 -23.74 -55.50
CA VAL A 156 -29.38 -24.33 -54.26
C VAL A 156 -29.66 -23.22 -53.25
N TYR A 157 -30.93 -22.82 -53.14
CA TYR A 157 -31.32 -21.57 -52.48
C TYR A 157 -31.07 -21.53 -50.96
N ASN A 158 -31.52 -22.55 -50.22
CA ASN A 158 -31.38 -22.55 -48.75
C ASN A 158 -29.92 -22.74 -48.29
N PRO A 159 -29.12 -23.67 -48.87
CA PRO A 159 -27.70 -23.78 -48.55
C PRO A 159 -26.92 -22.49 -48.80
N PHE A 160 -27.20 -21.79 -49.90
CA PHE A 160 -26.60 -20.49 -50.17
C PHE A 160 -26.80 -19.50 -49.02
N TRP A 161 -28.05 -19.32 -48.55
CA TRP A 161 -28.34 -18.39 -47.47
C TRP A 161 -27.75 -18.83 -46.13
N ASN A 162 -27.72 -20.14 -45.85
CA ASN A 162 -27.01 -20.70 -44.69
C ASN A 162 -25.52 -20.34 -44.72
N SER A 163 -24.86 -20.51 -45.88
CA SER A 163 -23.44 -20.20 -46.06
C SER A 163 -23.15 -18.70 -45.87
N VAL A 164 -24.02 -17.81 -46.36
CA VAL A 164 -23.92 -16.36 -46.12
C VAL A 164 -24.14 -16.00 -44.65
N GLU A 165 -25.12 -16.63 -43.98
CA GLU A 165 -25.36 -16.48 -42.55
C GLU A 165 -24.17 -16.94 -41.71
N GLU A 166 -23.59 -18.09 -42.04
CA GLU A 166 -22.40 -18.63 -41.37
C GLU A 166 -21.19 -17.69 -41.52
N CYS A 167 -20.95 -17.14 -42.72
CA CYS A 167 -19.93 -16.11 -42.93
C CYS A 167 -20.15 -14.89 -42.02
N ALA A 168 -21.39 -14.38 -41.95
CA ALA A 168 -21.70 -13.25 -41.09
C ALA A 168 -21.49 -13.58 -39.59
N CYS A 169 -21.81 -14.80 -39.16
CA CYS A 169 -21.54 -15.27 -37.80
C CYS A 169 -20.04 -15.34 -37.47
N HIS A 170 -19.20 -15.78 -38.40
CA HIS A 170 -17.74 -15.79 -38.20
C HIS A 170 -17.14 -14.38 -38.17
N LEU A 171 -17.61 -13.48 -39.05
CA LEU A 171 -17.19 -12.08 -39.00
C LEU A 171 -17.64 -11.36 -37.70
N ASP A 172 -18.81 -11.71 -37.15
CA ASP A 172 -19.23 -11.21 -35.83
C ASP A 172 -18.38 -11.78 -34.68
N ALA A 173 -17.95 -13.05 -34.77
CA ALA A 173 -17.03 -13.64 -33.79
C ALA A 173 -15.66 -12.93 -33.84
N TYR A 174 -15.13 -12.72 -35.04
CA TYR A 174 -13.93 -11.92 -35.28
C TYR A 174 -14.05 -10.52 -34.67
N LYS A 175 -15.16 -9.83 -34.91
CA LYS A 175 -15.46 -8.51 -34.31
C LYS A 175 -15.38 -8.55 -32.79
N LYS A 176 -16.02 -9.54 -32.16
CA LYS A 176 -16.05 -9.69 -30.70
C LYS A 176 -14.66 -9.97 -30.14
N ALA A 177 -13.84 -10.75 -30.82
CA ALA A 177 -12.45 -10.98 -30.44
C ALA A 177 -11.62 -9.68 -30.52
N VAL A 178 -11.81 -8.86 -31.56
CA VAL A 178 -11.18 -7.52 -31.64
C VAL A 178 -11.64 -6.61 -30.49
N GLN A 179 -12.93 -6.59 -30.17
CA GLN A 179 -13.48 -5.82 -29.04
C GLN A 179 -12.91 -6.26 -27.69
N GLU A 180 -12.74 -7.57 -27.49
CA GLU A 180 -12.15 -8.10 -26.26
C GLU A 180 -10.66 -7.73 -26.15
N ILE A 181 -9.93 -7.72 -27.28
CA ILE A 181 -8.54 -7.24 -27.32
C ILE A 181 -8.46 -5.76 -26.92
N ASP A 182 -9.37 -4.92 -27.43
CA ASP A 182 -9.45 -3.49 -27.08
C ASP A 182 -9.74 -3.29 -25.58
N SER A 183 -10.69 -4.04 -25.04
CA SER A 183 -10.97 -4.06 -23.60
C SER A 183 -9.76 -4.54 -22.77
N CYS A 184 -8.97 -5.49 -23.29
CA CYS A 184 -7.72 -5.92 -22.65
C CYS A 184 -6.65 -4.83 -22.72
N ALA A 185 -6.57 -4.09 -23.83
CA ALA A 185 -5.66 -2.97 -24.01
C ALA A 185 -5.95 -1.87 -22.97
N ASP A 186 -7.21 -1.49 -22.79
CA ASP A 186 -7.62 -0.50 -21.78
C ASP A 186 -7.29 -0.96 -20.35
N ARG A 187 -7.64 -2.21 -20.00
CA ARG A 187 -7.30 -2.80 -18.69
C ARG A 187 -5.80 -2.83 -18.43
N TYR A 188 -5.04 -3.22 -19.45
CA TYR A 188 -3.58 -3.22 -19.40
C TYR A 188 -3.04 -1.80 -19.18
N LYS A 189 -3.54 -0.81 -19.91
CA LYS A 189 -3.13 0.59 -19.82
C LYS A 189 -3.35 1.15 -18.41
N ASP A 190 -4.53 0.94 -17.86
CA ASP A 190 -4.89 1.41 -16.52
C ASP A 190 -4.03 0.74 -15.45
N ALA A 191 -3.82 -0.57 -15.55
CA ALA A 191 -2.98 -1.30 -14.60
C ALA A 191 -1.49 -0.93 -14.71
N ALA A 192 -0.98 -0.74 -15.93
CA ALA A 192 0.40 -0.34 -16.20
C ALA A 192 0.73 1.05 -15.65
N ARG A 193 -0.21 1.99 -15.74
CA ARG A 193 -0.04 3.36 -15.24
C ARG A 193 0.21 3.40 -13.72
N ASP A 194 -0.49 2.56 -12.97
CA ASP A 194 -0.44 2.54 -11.51
C ASP A 194 0.61 1.55 -10.95
N TYR A 195 1.24 0.75 -11.83
CA TYR A 195 2.26 -0.23 -11.46
C TYR A 195 3.65 0.41 -11.41
N ASN A 196 4.35 0.18 -10.30
CA ASN A 196 5.66 0.79 -10.04
C ASN A 196 6.84 -0.02 -10.61
N GLY A 197 6.58 -1.23 -11.12
CA GLY A 197 7.62 -2.11 -11.67
C GLY A 197 7.79 -1.98 -13.18
N GLN A 198 8.69 -2.80 -13.74
CA GLN A 198 8.84 -2.90 -15.19
C GLN A 198 7.60 -3.56 -15.80
N VAL A 199 6.92 -2.83 -16.68
CA VAL A 199 5.75 -3.33 -17.41
C VAL A 199 6.23 -4.05 -18.68
N PRO A 200 5.87 -5.32 -18.92
CA PRO A 200 6.18 -6.00 -20.18
C PRO A 200 5.37 -5.36 -21.32
N PRO A 201 5.91 -5.28 -22.56
CA PRO A 201 5.18 -4.68 -23.67
C PRO A 201 3.85 -5.39 -23.92
N PHE A 202 2.86 -4.62 -24.40
CA PHE A 202 1.57 -5.19 -24.76
C PHE A 202 1.73 -6.16 -25.94
N ALA A 203 1.08 -7.33 -25.86
CA ALA A 203 1.31 -8.43 -26.80
C ALA A 203 0.87 -8.13 -28.24
N VAL A 204 -0.06 -7.18 -28.44
CA VAL A 204 -0.56 -6.80 -29.76
C VAL A 204 0.25 -5.61 -30.28
N SER A 205 1.02 -5.85 -31.34
CA SER A 205 1.85 -4.83 -32.00
C SER A 205 1.09 -4.12 -33.13
N SER A 206 1.57 -2.95 -33.54
CA SER A 206 1.02 -2.22 -34.71
C SER A 206 1.10 -3.01 -36.01
N ILE A 207 2.14 -3.84 -36.19
CA ILE A 207 2.27 -4.76 -37.34
C ILE A 207 1.13 -5.79 -37.35
N SER A 208 0.68 -6.23 -36.18
CA SER A 208 -0.49 -7.10 -36.05
C SER A 208 -1.78 -6.40 -36.50
N LEU A 209 -1.87 -5.07 -36.37
CA LEU A 209 -3.08 -4.31 -36.72
C LEU A 209 -3.33 -4.23 -38.23
N GLU A 210 -2.29 -4.12 -39.06
CA GLU A 210 -2.43 -4.18 -40.52
C GLU A 210 -3.01 -5.53 -40.95
N SER A 211 -2.57 -6.62 -40.32
CA SER A 211 -3.11 -7.95 -40.58
C SER A 211 -4.58 -8.08 -40.19
N LEU A 212 -5.06 -7.25 -39.25
CA LEU A 212 -6.48 -7.20 -38.88
C LEU A 212 -7.36 -6.60 -39.97
N GLN A 213 -6.83 -5.91 -40.98
CA GLN A 213 -7.65 -5.32 -42.05
C GLN A 213 -8.10 -6.36 -43.10
N SER A 214 -7.63 -7.60 -43.00
CA SER A 214 -7.94 -8.69 -43.95
C SER A 214 -9.43 -9.06 -44.02
N TYR A 215 -10.25 -8.72 -43.01
CA TYR A 215 -11.71 -8.93 -43.04
C TYR A 215 -12.42 -8.10 -44.12
N ALA A 216 -11.85 -6.96 -44.55
CA ALA A 216 -12.55 -6.01 -45.41
C ALA A 216 -12.94 -6.65 -46.75
N ALA A 217 -12.01 -7.39 -47.36
CA ALA A 217 -12.26 -8.11 -48.61
C ALA A 217 -13.36 -9.18 -48.47
N ILE A 218 -13.43 -9.84 -47.30
CA ILE A 218 -14.44 -10.87 -46.99
C ILE A 218 -15.81 -10.22 -46.82
N SER A 219 -15.88 -9.13 -46.07
CA SER A 219 -17.13 -8.36 -45.89
C SER A 219 -17.66 -7.81 -47.21
N ASP A 220 -16.79 -7.29 -48.07
CA ASP A 220 -17.16 -6.79 -49.40
C ASP A 220 -17.63 -7.91 -50.33
N ALA A 221 -16.95 -9.06 -50.30
CA ALA A 221 -17.35 -10.25 -51.05
C ALA A 221 -18.73 -10.77 -50.60
N MET A 222 -18.96 -10.85 -49.29
CA MET A 222 -20.26 -11.24 -48.72
C MET A 222 -21.38 -10.30 -49.17
N ALA A 223 -21.15 -8.98 -49.12
CA ALA A 223 -22.11 -7.99 -49.57
C ALA A 223 -22.39 -8.10 -51.08
N LYS A 224 -21.35 -8.36 -51.89
CA LYS A 224 -21.46 -8.56 -53.33
C LYS A 224 -22.28 -9.82 -53.67
N TYR A 225 -22.03 -10.94 -52.99
CA TYR A 225 -22.79 -12.18 -53.20
C TYR A 225 -24.25 -12.04 -52.79
N THR A 226 -24.50 -11.41 -51.65
CA THR A 226 -25.87 -11.12 -51.19
C THR A 226 -26.61 -10.24 -52.19
N ARG A 227 -25.97 -9.17 -52.68
CA ARG A 227 -26.57 -8.28 -53.69
C ARG A 227 -26.83 -8.99 -55.01
N ARG A 228 -25.92 -9.88 -55.44
CA ARG A 228 -26.11 -10.69 -56.65
C ARG A 228 -27.32 -11.61 -56.50
N ALA A 229 -27.45 -12.28 -55.35
CA ALA A 229 -28.56 -13.19 -55.09
C ALA A 229 -29.91 -12.47 -54.98
N GLN A 230 -29.95 -11.28 -54.40
CA GLN A 230 -31.16 -10.44 -54.39
C GLN A 230 -31.60 -9.98 -55.80
N GLY A 231 -30.71 -10.04 -56.80
CA GLY A 231 -31.06 -9.77 -58.19
C GLY A 231 -31.79 -10.92 -58.90
N ASP A 232 -31.76 -12.13 -58.33
CA ASP A 232 -32.54 -13.28 -58.81
C ASP A 232 -33.84 -13.39 -58.00
N ARG A 233 -34.98 -13.50 -58.71
CA ARG A 233 -36.32 -13.47 -58.11
C ARG A 233 -36.51 -14.56 -57.05
N ASP A 234 -36.04 -15.77 -57.33
CA ASP A 234 -36.33 -16.92 -56.47
C ASP A 234 -35.46 -16.87 -55.19
N PHE A 235 -34.21 -16.42 -55.31
CA PHE A 235 -33.34 -16.13 -54.16
C PHE A 235 -33.87 -14.98 -53.31
N ALA A 236 -34.35 -13.89 -53.94
CA ALA A 236 -34.88 -12.73 -53.25
C ALA A 236 -36.14 -13.05 -52.43
N GLN A 237 -37.05 -13.86 -52.97
CA GLN A 237 -38.25 -14.28 -52.24
C GLN A 237 -37.90 -15.05 -50.96
N ILE A 238 -36.92 -15.96 -51.04
CA ILE A 238 -36.45 -16.71 -49.86
C ILE A 238 -35.74 -15.77 -48.88
N PHE A 239 -34.96 -14.81 -49.38
CA PHE A 239 -34.27 -13.82 -48.55
C PHE A 239 -35.22 -12.98 -47.71
N GLU A 240 -36.35 -12.53 -48.26
CA GLU A 240 -37.35 -11.74 -47.51
C GLU A 240 -38.01 -12.55 -46.39
N MET A 241 -38.11 -13.87 -46.56
CA MET A 241 -38.60 -14.79 -45.54
C MET A 241 -37.50 -15.22 -44.56
N TRP A 242 -36.22 -15.01 -44.90
CA TRP A 242 -35.08 -15.50 -44.13
C TRP A 242 -34.80 -14.63 -42.91
N ARG A 243 -35.17 -15.14 -41.73
CA ARG A 243 -34.85 -14.48 -40.45
C ARG A 243 -33.52 -14.90 -39.84
N GLY A 244 -33.03 -16.11 -40.15
CA GLY A 244 -31.75 -16.66 -39.67
C GLY A 244 -31.67 -16.68 -38.14
N ASN A 245 -31.98 -17.81 -37.50
CA ASN A 245 -31.98 -17.90 -36.04
C ASN A 245 -30.59 -17.57 -35.46
N ALA A 246 -29.50 -17.94 -36.15
CA ALA A 246 -28.14 -17.67 -35.69
C ALA A 246 -27.81 -16.17 -35.80
N ILE A 247 -28.24 -15.49 -36.87
CA ILE A 247 -28.10 -14.03 -37.00
C ILE A 247 -28.82 -13.29 -35.87
N MET A 248 -30.03 -13.73 -35.52
CA MET A 248 -30.80 -13.15 -34.41
C MET A 248 -30.12 -13.38 -33.06
N GLU A 249 -29.60 -14.57 -32.79
CA GLU A 249 -28.84 -14.88 -31.57
C GLU A 249 -27.58 -14.02 -31.42
N ARG A 250 -26.97 -13.59 -32.53
CA ARG A 250 -25.83 -12.66 -32.53
C ARG A 250 -26.23 -11.20 -32.33
N GLY A 251 -27.52 -10.90 -32.21
CA GLY A 251 -28.05 -9.56 -31.92
C GLY A 251 -28.33 -8.72 -33.16
N PHE A 252 -28.27 -9.30 -34.36
CA PHE A 252 -28.71 -8.61 -35.57
C PHE A 252 -30.21 -8.83 -35.80
N ALA A 253 -30.90 -7.82 -36.32
CA ALA A 253 -32.34 -7.94 -36.59
C ALA A 253 -32.67 -8.94 -37.72
N ASN A 254 -31.77 -9.08 -38.70
CA ASN A 254 -31.86 -9.99 -39.84
C ASN A 254 -30.53 -10.03 -40.61
N LEU A 255 -30.42 -10.94 -41.58
CA LEU A 255 -29.21 -11.12 -42.41
C LEU A 255 -28.82 -9.86 -43.17
N GLN A 256 -29.80 -9.10 -43.69
CA GLN A 256 -29.54 -7.84 -44.39
C GLN A 256 -28.81 -6.83 -43.50
N THR A 257 -29.22 -6.74 -42.25
CA THR A 257 -28.62 -5.87 -41.24
C THR A 257 -27.20 -6.33 -40.93
N ALA A 258 -26.99 -7.64 -40.74
CA ALA A 258 -25.68 -8.21 -40.50
C ALA A 258 -24.70 -7.89 -41.66
N VAL A 259 -25.09 -8.18 -42.90
CA VAL A 259 -24.24 -7.96 -44.09
C VAL A 259 -23.85 -6.48 -44.23
N ARG A 260 -24.76 -5.55 -43.93
CA ARG A 260 -24.48 -4.11 -44.03
C ARG A 260 -23.64 -3.57 -42.88
N GLN A 261 -23.84 -4.07 -41.67
CA GLN A 261 -23.27 -3.46 -40.47
C GLN A 261 -21.95 -4.09 -40.04
N VAL A 262 -21.76 -5.40 -40.25
CA VAL A 262 -20.61 -6.13 -39.70
C VAL A 262 -19.28 -5.53 -40.15
N GLY A 263 -19.11 -5.25 -41.45
CA GLY A 263 -17.87 -4.64 -41.96
C GLY A 263 -17.57 -3.25 -41.38
N ALA A 264 -18.59 -2.39 -41.29
CA ALA A 264 -18.45 -1.05 -40.72
C ALA A 264 -18.18 -1.10 -39.21
N GLN A 265 -18.82 -2.03 -38.50
CA GLN A 265 -18.59 -2.25 -37.07
C GLN A 265 -17.15 -2.73 -36.83
N ILE A 266 -16.66 -3.74 -37.55
CA ILE A 266 -15.27 -4.22 -37.41
C ILE A 266 -14.27 -3.10 -37.69
N SER A 267 -14.49 -2.29 -38.73
CA SER A 267 -13.64 -1.14 -39.07
C SER A 267 -13.54 -0.14 -37.92
N SER A 268 -14.68 0.20 -37.33
CA SER A 268 -14.76 1.09 -36.18
C SER A 268 -14.02 0.51 -34.97
N GLN A 269 -14.17 -0.79 -34.71
CA GLN A 269 -13.49 -1.46 -33.59
C GLN A 269 -11.97 -1.55 -33.78
N ILE A 270 -11.49 -1.82 -34.99
CA ILE A 270 -10.05 -1.82 -35.28
C ILE A 270 -9.47 -0.40 -35.14
N SER A 271 -10.23 0.62 -35.54
CA SER A 271 -9.82 2.02 -35.38
C SER A 271 -9.74 2.43 -33.91
N ALA A 272 -10.72 2.02 -33.09
CA ALA A 272 -10.70 2.20 -31.64
C ALA A 272 -9.49 1.50 -31.01
N LEU A 273 -9.26 0.24 -31.38
CA LEU A 273 -8.11 -0.54 -30.92
C LEU A 273 -6.78 0.11 -31.31
N SER A 274 -6.66 0.63 -32.53
CA SER A 274 -5.47 1.39 -32.96
C SER A 274 -5.21 2.56 -32.02
N SER A 275 -6.25 3.35 -31.73
CA SER A 275 -6.15 4.49 -30.82
C SER A 275 -5.80 4.06 -29.38
N SER A 276 -6.30 2.92 -28.92
CA SER A 276 -5.96 2.39 -27.59
C SER A 276 -4.49 1.95 -27.53
N ILE A 277 -4.00 1.21 -28.54
CA ILE A 277 -2.60 0.77 -28.64
C ILE A 277 -1.64 1.97 -28.76
N ASP A 278 -1.96 2.97 -29.58
CA ASP A 278 -1.16 4.20 -29.68
C ASP A 278 -1.14 4.94 -28.34
N GLY A 279 -2.28 4.94 -27.63
CA GLY A 279 -2.39 5.47 -26.28
C GLY A 279 -1.55 4.71 -25.25
N ILE A 280 -1.42 3.39 -25.38
CA ILE A 280 -0.53 2.56 -24.55
C ILE A 280 0.93 2.90 -24.83
N ALA A 281 1.32 2.95 -26.11
CA ALA A 281 2.69 3.27 -26.50
C ALA A 281 3.11 4.64 -25.96
N GLY A 282 2.26 5.66 -26.12
CA GLY A 282 2.49 6.99 -25.57
C GLY A 282 2.52 7.03 -24.04
N SER A 283 1.67 6.25 -23.37
CA SER A 283 1.66 6.18 -21.89
C SER A 283 2.92 5.53 -21.33
N ILE A 284 3.38 4.43 -21.93
CA ILE A 284 4.60 3.73 -21.51
C ILE A 284 5.82 4.61 -21.74
N ASP A 285 5.89 5.31 -22.87
CA ASP A 285 7.01 6.22 -23.17
C ASP A 285 7.08 7.37 -22.16
N ASN A 286 5.93 7.99 -21.84
CA ASN A 286 5.83 9.03 -20.80
C ASN A 286 6.21 8.50 -19.41
N GLN A 287 5.77 7.29 -19.05
CA GLN A 287 6.13 6.65 -17.77
C GLN A 287 7.64 6.41 -17.70
N SER A 288 8.24 5.87 -18.77
CA SER A 288 9.68 5.64 -18.88
C SER A 288 10.47 6.95 -18.71
N HIS A 289 10.07 8.01 -19.41
CA HIS A 289 10.68 9.33 -19.26
C HIS A 289 10.56 9.90 -17.85
N SER A 290 9.40 9.76 -17.21
CA SER A 290 9.19 10.21 -15.82
C SER A 290 10.04 9.41 -14.82
N MET A 291 10.22 8.12 -15.05
CA MET A 291 11.04 7.25 -14.21
C MET A 291 12.52 7.58 -14.37
N ILE A 292 13.00 7.77 -15.60
CA ILE A 292 14.38 8.23 -15.88
C ILE A 292 14.63 9.58 -15.22
N ALA A 293 13.70 10.54 -15.32
CA ALA A 293 13.82 11.84 -14.67
C ALA A 293 13.88 11.72 -13.13
N SER A 294 13.08 10.81 -12.56
CA SER A 294 13.05 10.55 -11.11
C SER A 294 14.34 9.89 -10.63
N ILE A 295 14.86 8.90 -11.37
CA ILE A 295 16.15 8.27 -11.12
C ILE A 295 17.26 9.32 -11.17
N ASN A 296 17.29 10.17 -12.21
CA ASN A 296 18.29 11.23 -12.34
C ASN A 296 18.25 12.21 -11.16
N ARG A 297 17.05 12.61 -10.69
CA ARG A 297 16.90 13.44 -9.49
C ARG A 297 17.38 12.71 -8.23
N GLN A 298 17.07 11.43 -8.09
CA GLN A 298 17.50 10.63 -6.94
C GLN A 298 19.02 10.45 -6.93
N SER A 299 19.65 10.19 -8.07
CA SER A 299 21.10 10.12 -8.20
C SER A 299 21.77 11.47 -7.90
N ALA A 300 21.17 12.59 -8.33
CA ALA A 300 21.66 13.93 -7.98
C ALA A 300 21.56 14.19 -6.46
N MET A 301 20.43 13.86 -5.83
CA MET A 301 20.26 13.99 -4.37
C MET A 301 21.20 13.06 -3.60
N GLN A 302 21.43 11.84 -4.06
CA GLN A 302 22.38 10.91 -3.43
C GLN A 302 23.82 11.42 -3.56
N SER A 303 24.19 11.97 -4.72
CA SER A 303 25.51 12.58 -4.91
C SER A 303 25.70 13.81 -4.01
N GLU A 304 24.67 14.65 -3.87
CA GLU A 304 24.69 15.77 -2.95
C GLU A 304 24.81 15.30 -1.48
N HIS A 305 24.02 14.32 -1.08
CA HIS A 305 24.08 13.76 0.27
C HIS A 305 25.45 13.15 0.57
N HIS A 306 26.03 12.43 -0.38
CA HIS A 306 27.37 11.87 -0.27
C HIS A 306 28.42 12.97 -0.13
N SER A 307 28.35 14.02 -0.95
CA SER A 307 29.27 15.17 -0.85
C SER A 307 29.15 15.90 0.49
N ASN A 308 27.94 16.02 1.04
CA ASN A 308 27.71 16.63 2.34
C ASN A 308 28.22 15.74 3.49
N LEU A 309 28.12 14.42 3.36
CA LEU A 309 28.68 13.46 4.30
C LEU A 309 30.22 13.51 4.29
N GLU A 310 30.84 13.59 3.12
CA GLU A 310 32.30 13.75 3.00
C GLU A 310 32.76 15.08 3.61
N ARG A 311 32.02 16.17 3.36
CA ARG A 311 32.30 17.47 3.99
C ARG A 311 32.19 17.41 5.52
N SER A 312 31.16 16.74 6.05
CA SER A 312 30.98 16.61 7.51
C SER A 312 32.06 15.74 8.16
N LEU A 313 32.45 14.64 7.49
CA LEU A 313 33.56 13.78 7.92
C LEU A 313 34.88 14.53 7.91
N ASN A 314 35.18 15.29 6.84
CA ASN A 314 36.39 16.09 6.76
C ASN A 314 36.43 17.19 7.84
N ALA A 315 35.30 17.86 8.08
CA ALA A 315 35.19 18.85 9.16
C ALA A 315 35.40 18.21 10.54
N SER A 316 34.84 17.02 10.78
CA SER A 316 35.05 16.25 12.01
C SER A 316 36.52 15.87 12.20
N GLN A 317 37.17 15.33 11.17
CA GLN A 317 38.60 14.99 11.21
C GLN A 317 39.49 16.22 11.46
N GLN A 318 39.16 17.38 10.89
CA GLN A 318 39.87 18.62 11.18
C GLN A 318 39.68 19.04 12.64
N HIS A 319 38.46 18.92 13.16
CA HIS A 319 38.16 19.20 14.56
C HIS A 319 38.94 18.26 15.51
N GLU A 320 39.00 16.97 15.22
CA GLU A 320 39.81 16.00 15.96
C GLU A 320 41.30 16.34 15.92
N LYS A 321 41.84 16.70 14.74
CA LYS A 321 43.22 17.17 14.60
C LYS A 321 43.50 18.42 15.43
N GLN A 322 42.56 19.36 15.49
CA GLN A 322 42.68 20.56 16.32
C GLN A 322 42.66 20.22 17.82
N ILE A 323 41.78 19.33 18.26
CA ILE A 323 41.77 18.83 19.64
C ILE A 323 43.10 18.15 19.96
N ALA A 324 43.56 17.24 19.11
CA ALA A 324 44.82 16.53 19.30
C ALA A 324 46.02 17.50 19.37
N LYS A 325 46.04 18.54 18.54
CA LYS A 325 47.09 19.58 18.58
C LYS A 325 47.03 20.41 19.87
N ARG A 326 45.83 20.75 20.36
CA ARG A 326 45.66 21.43 21.65
C ARG A 326 46.10 20.55 22.82
N LEU A 327 45.72 19.27 22.81
CA LEU A 327 46.15 18.29 23.81
C LEU A 327 47.68 18.13 23.79
N TRP A 328 48.28 18.00 22.61
CA TRP A 328 49.73 17.90 22.44
C TRP A 328 50.46 19.14 22.99
N ASN A 329 49.95 20.36 22.72
CA ASN A 329 50.51 21.61 23.25
C ASN A 329 50.40 21.72 24.78
N ILE A 330 49.35 21.15 25.39
CA ILE A 330 49.18 21.11 26.84
C ILE A 330 50.17 20.11 27.45
N GLU A 331 50.31 18.94 26.82
CA GLU A 331 51.17 17.84 27.29
C GLU A 331 52.66 18.16 27.17
N HIS A 332 53.05 18.91 26.13
CA HIS A 332 54.44 19.32 25.88
C HIS A 332 54.78 20.70 26.45
N GLY A 333 53.91 21.26 27.30
CA GLY A 333 54.10 22.45 28.15
C GLY A 333 55.00 23.53 27.56
N TYR A 334 54.41 24.65 27.09
CA TYR A 334 55.08 25.91 26.72
C TYR A 334 56.52 26.05 27.28
N LYS A 335 57.50 25.56 26.53
CA LYS A 335 58.86 26.11 26.60
C LYS A 335 58.76 27.42 25.85
N SER A 336 58.45 28.50 26.56
CA SER A 336 58.70 29.83 26.03
C SER A 336 60.18 29.89 25.66
N MET A 337 60.48 30.10 24.38
CA MET A 337 61.80 30.56 23.97
C MET A 337 61.98 31.96 24.57
N PHE A 338 62.63 32.01 25.73
CA PHE A 338 63.53 33.09 26.06
C PHE A 338 64.94 32.66 25.66
#